data_AF-A0AAV2YW70-F1
#
_entry.id   AF-A0AAV2YW70-F1
#
_cell.length_a   1.000
_cell.length_b   1.000
_cell.length_c   1.000
_cell.angle_alpha   90.00
_cell.angle_beta   90.00
_cell.angle_gamma   90.00
#
_symmetry.space_group_name_H-M   'P 1'
#
loop_
_entity.id
_entity.type
_entity.pdbx_description
1 polymer ?
#
loop_
_entity_poly.entity_id
_entity_poly.type
_entity_poly.pdbx_seq_one_letter_code
_entity_poly.pdbx_strand_id
1 'polypeptide(L)'
;QLEVTAAKSHLLNEIQRVGYESVIEAVRDPDNNYRCFFLDGPGGTGKSFVLEQILARSNLADLYRETSLIVWDEAAMAHRFALEAVDRSLRDITGVDRPFGGIVMLLSGDFGQILPVVPRGSDGNVINACLKRSSLWRELKTLRLTIHMRVRTCSRASDAADIEAFSTFLLKIGEGKHDPVSRLGSSYF
;
A
#
# COMPACT_ATOMS: atom_id res chain seq x y z
N GLN A 1 18.83 3.92 25.53
CA GLN A 1 17.59 3.58 26.28
C GLN A 1 16.81 2.62 25.41
N LEU A 2 16.83 1.34 25.76
CA LEU A 2 16.35 0.19 24.97
C LEU A 2 14.97 -0.32 25.47
N GLU A 3 14.13 0.56 25.97
CA GLU A 3 12.86 0.21 26.63
C GLU A 3 11.73 1.18 26.26
N VAL A 4 11.11 1.02 25.09
CA VAL A 4 9.73 1.54 24.87
C VAL A 4 8.82 0.57 24.08
N THR A 5 9.26 -0.64 23.77
CA THR A 5 8.32 -1.71 23.44
C THR A 5 8.79 -2.99 24.09
N ALA A 6 8.58 -3.12 25.41
CA ALA A 6 8.70 -4.43 26.05
C ALA A 6 7.71 -5.35 25.32
N ALA A 7 8.23 -6.26 24.49
CA ALA A 7 7.41 -7.23 23.79
C ALA A 7 6.51 -7.91 24.82
N LYS A 8 5.20 -7.74 24.69
CA LYS A 8 4.16 -8.39 25.49
C LYS A 8 4.06 -9.89 25.18
N SER A 9 5.13 -10.50 24.69
CA SER A 9 5.22 -11.93 24.34
C SER A 9 4.98 -12.85 25.54
N HIS A 10 5.18 -12.36 26.77
CA HIS A 10 4.78 -13.05 27.99
C HIS A 10 3.25 -13.20 28.13
N LEU A 11 2.45 -12.33 27.49
CA LEU A 11 0.98 -12.41 27.47
C LEU A 11 0.45 -13.36 26.39
N LEU A 12 1.33 -13.92 25.53
CA LEU A 12 0.91 -14.95 24.58
C LEU A 12 0.43 -16.18 25.35
N ASN A 13 -0.72 -16.72 24.96
CA ASN A 13 -1.13 -18.03 25.43
C ASN A 13 -0.24 -19.14 24.82
N GLU A 14 -0.37 -20.37 25.30
CA GLU A 14 0.48 -21.48 24.88
C GLU A 14 0.47 -21.70 23.36
N ILE A 15 -0.71 -21.67 22.73
CA ILE A 15 -0.85 -21.90 21.29
C ILE A 15 -0.21 -20.76 20.48
N GLN A 16 -0.46 -19.52 20.89
CA GLN A 16 0.11 -18.33 20.26
C GLN A 16 1.64 -18.31 20.38
N ARG A 17 2.17 -18.76 21.52
CA ARG A 17 3.61 -18.83 21.78
C ARG A 17 4.31 -19.79 20.83
N VAL A 18 3.73 -20.96 20.56
CA VAL A 18 4.29 -21.93 19.59
C VAL A 18 4.48 -21.30 18.21
N GLY A 19 3.46 -20.60 17.70
CA GLY A 19 3.55 -19.91 16.41
C GLY A 19 4.58 -18.79 16.40
N TYR A 20 4.62 -17.99 17.47
CA TYR A 20 5.61 -16.93 17.65
C TYR A 20 7.04 -17.46 17.67
N GLU A 21 7.33 -18.50 18.46
CA GLU A 21 8.67 -19.08 18.60
C GLU A 21 9.15 -19.68 17.28
N SER A 22 8.29 -20.43 16.59
CA SER A 22 8.60 -21.05 15.29
C SER A 22 9.09 -20.04 14.26
N VAL A 23 8.43 -18.88 14.18
CA VAL A 23 8.82 -17.81 13.24
C VAL A 23 10.11 -17.13 13.69
N ILE A 24 10.26 -16.83 14.98
CA ILE A 24 11.45 -16.14 15.49
C ILE A 24 12.71 -17.01 15.37
N GLU A 25 12.60 -18.32 15.57
CA GLU A 25 13.70 -19.26 15.33
C GLU A 25 14.12 -19.25 13.87
N ALA A 26 13.17 -19.33 12.93
CA ALA A 26 13.48 -19.27 11.50
C ALA A 26 14.11 -17.94 11.08
N VAL A 27 13.72 -16.82 11.70
CA VAL A 27 14.35 -15.50 11.45
C VAL A 27 15.80 -15.47 11.95
N ARG A 28 16.10 -16.13 13.07
CA ARG A 28 17.42 -16.12 13.71
C ARG A 28 18.39 -17.12 13.11
N ASP A 29 17.88 -18.21 12.56
CA ASP A 29 18.66 -19.31 12.00
C ASP A 29 18.57 -19.33 10.47
N PRO A 30 19.64 -18.93 9.75
CA PRO A 30 19.72 -18.97 8.28
C PRO A 30 19.68 -20.39 7.67
N ASP A 31 19.84 -21.44 8.46
CA ASP A 31 19.80 -22.84 8.02
C ASP A 31 18.46 -23.53 8.33
N ASN A 32 17.52 -22.85 8.99
CA ASN A 32 16.17 -23.36 9.23
C ASN A 32 15.46 -23.76 7.92
N ASN A 33 14.87 -24.96 7.90
CA ASN A 33 14.18 -25.54 6.74
C ASN A 33 12.86 -24.81 6.37
N TYR A 34 12.28 -24.03 7.28
CA TYR A 34 11.04 -23.29 7.03
C TYR A 34 11.32 -21.80 6.83
N ARG A 35 10.92 -21.28 5.67
CA ARG A 35 11.03 -19.85 5.31
C ARG A 35 9.68 -19.15 5.10
N CYS A 36 8.61 -19.91 5.01
CA CYS A 36 7.26 -19.42 4.79
C CYS A 36 6.34 -19.97 5.88
N PHE A 37 5.63 -19.08 6.57
CA PHE A 37 4.69 -19.43 7.63
C PHE A 37 3.33 -18.83 7.32
N PHE A 38 2.26 -19.55 7.65
CA PHE A 38 0.90 -19.04 7.62
C PHE A 38 0.28 -19.18 9.01
N LEU A 39 -0.11 -18.06 9.63
CA LEU A 39 -0.77 -18.06 10.93
C LEU A 39 -2.29 -18.03 10.73
N ASP A 40 -2.92 -19.19 10.83
CA ASP A 40 -4.38 -19.33 10.73
C ASP A 40 -5.08 -19.22 12.09
N GLY A 41 -6.34 -18.79 12.08
CA GLY A 41 -7.21 -18.78 13.24
C GLY A 41 -8.49 -17.98 13.02
N PRO A 42 -9.60 -18.32 13.68
CA PRO A 42 -10.85 -17.55 13.64
C PRO A 42 -10.70 -16.07 14.04
N GLY A 43 -11.69 -15.24 13.73
CA GLY A 43 -11.75 -13.86 14.23
C GLY A 43 -11.70 -13.82 15.76
N GLY A 44 -10.91 -12.90 16.33
CA GLY A 44 -10.79 -12.76 17.78
C GLY A 44 -9.74 -13.64 18.47
N THR A 45 -9.08 -14.57 17.77
CA THR A 45 -8.05 -15.46 18.39
C THR A 45 -6.70 -14.78 18.67
N GLY A 46 -6.57 -13.48 18.42
CA GLY A 46 -5.33 -12.74 18.69
C GLY A 46 -4.24 -12.90 17.63
N LYS A 47 -4.58 -13.27 16.37
CA LYS A 47 -3.61 -13.32 15.26
C LYS A 47 -2.81 -12.02 15.11
N SER A 48 -3.49 -10.87 15.14
CA SER A 48 -2.85 -9.55 15.08
C SER A 48 -1.85 -9.36 16.21
N PHE A 49 -2.24 -9.74 17.44
CA PHE A 49 -1.37 -9.67 18.61
C PHE A 49 -0.10 -10.52 18.45
N VAL A 50 -0.20 -11.74 17.91
CA VAL A 50 0.97 -12.59 17.60
C VAL A 50 1.89 -11.91 16.58
N LEU A 51 1.31 -11.40 15.47
CA LEU A 51 2.07 -10.71 14.43
C LEU A 51 2.79 -9.48 14.99
N GLU A 52 2.12 -8.68 15.81
CA GLU A 52 2.71 -7.54 16.52
C GLU A 52 3.91 -7.98 17.37
N GLN A 53 3.80 -9.10 18.10
CA GLN A 53 4.94 -9.59 18.90
C GLN A 53 6.10 -10.07 18.03
N ILE A 54 5.83 -10.77 16.93
CA ILE A 54 6.89 -11.22 15.99
C ILE A 54 7.62 -10.00 15.42
N LEU A 55 6.86 -9.02 14.93
CA LEU A 55 7.41 -7.79 14.36
C LEU A 55 8.27 -7.05 15.39
N ALA A 56 7.73 -6.84 16.60
CA ALA A 56 8.42 -6.17 17.70
C ALA A 56 9.74 -6.84 18.11
N ARG A 57 9.86 -8.17 17.97
CA ARG A 57 11.04 -8.94 18.39
C ARG A 57 12.04 -9.23 17.27
N SER A 58 11.62 -9.12 16.02
CA SER A 58 12.51 -9.20 14.87
C SER A 58 13.27 -7.88 14.71
N ASN A 59 14.47 -7.91 14.11
CA ASN A 59 15.23 -6.70 13.78
C ASN A 59 14.45 -5.74 12.85
N LEU A 60 13.28 -6.15 12.34
CA LEU A 60 12.37 -5.28 11.59
C LEU A 60 11.80 -4.16 12.45
N ALA A 61 11.56 -4.34 13.75
CA ALA A 61 11.06 -3.25 14.58
C ALA A 61 12.08 -2.11 14.69
N ASP A 62 13.36 -2.45 14.84
CA ASP A 62 14.44 -1.46 14.84
C ASP A 62 14.61 -0.84 13.45
N LEU A 63 14.53 -1.64 12.38
CA LEU A 63 14.51 -1.12 11.02
C LEU A 63 13.36 -0.13 10.80
N TYR A 64 12.13 -0.42 11.24
CA TYR A 64 10.99 0.48 11.10
C TYR A 64 11.13 1.73 11.97
N ARG A 65 11.74 1.63 13.16
CA ARG A 65 12.04 2.80 14.00
C ARG A 65 13.10 3.71 13.38
N GLU A 66 14.06 3.14 12.65
CA GLU A 66 15.07 3.89 11.92
C GLU A 66 14.60 4.35 10.53
N THR A 67 13.52 3.76 10.01
CA THR A 67 12.96 4.09 8.70
C THR A 67 12.30 5.46 8.73
N SER A 68 12.82 6.39 7.94
CA SER A 68 12.28 7.74 7.80
C SER A 68 11.29 7.89 6.64
N LEU A 69 11.38 7.03 5.63
CA LEU A 69 10.57 7.08 4.40
C LEU A 69 10.23 5.68 3.89
N ILE A 70 8.95 5.45 3.56
CA ILE A 70 8.47 4.29 2.82
C ILE A 70 7.85 4.77 1.50
N VAL A 71 8.25 4.15 0.40
CA VAL A 71 7.69 4.38 -0.94
C VAL A 71 6.82 3.19 -1.32
N TRP A 72 5.55 3.45 -1.65
CA TRP A 72 4.63 2.44 -2.15
C TRP A 72 4.20 2.81 -3.57
N ASP A 73 4.76 2.08 -4.54
CA ASP A 73 4.39 2.23 -5.94
C ASP A 73 3.13 1.45 -6.32
N GLU A 74 2.34 2.01 -7.24
CA GLU A 74 1.03 1.51 -7.64
C GLU A 74 0.04 1.27 -6.47
N ALA A 75 0.13 2.11 -5.44
CA ALA A 75 -0.78 2.09 -4.31
C ALA A 75 -2.25 2.32 -4.73
N ALA A 76 -2.50 2.97 -5.87
CA ALA A 76 -3.85 3.17 -6.42
C ALA A 76 -4.63 1.87 -6.66
N MET A 77 -3.92 0.76 -6.92
CA MET A 77 -4.51 -0.57 -7.12
C MET A 77 -4.78 -1.29 -5.79
N ALA A 78 -4.24 -0.80 -4.67
CA ALA A 78 -4.40 -1.41 -3.37
C ALA A 78 -5.79 -1.11 -2.77
N HIS A 79 -6.36 -2.11 -2.11
CA HIS A 79 -7.58 -1.93 -1.34
C HIS A 79 -7.30 -1.01 -0.13
N ARG A 80 -8.21 -0.09 0.19
CA ARG A 80 -8.05 0.87 1.32
C ARG A 80 -7.69 0.21 2.65
N PHE A 81 -8.28 -0.96 2.92
CA PHE A 81 -8.01 -1.73 4.14
C PHE A 81 -6.56 -2.22 4.24
N ALA A 82 -5.86 -2.41 3.12
CA ALA A 82 -4.43 -2.71 3.15
C ALA A 82 -3.64 -1.49 3.65
N LEU A 83 -3.93 -0.29 3.13
CA LEU A 83 -3.32 0.95 3.60
C LEU A 83 -3.61 1.20 5.08
N GLU A 84 -4.85 1.02 5.51
CA GLU A 84 -5.27 1.18 6.91
C GLU A 84 -4.66 0.13 7.84
N ALA A 85 -4.47 -1.09 7.36
CA ALA A 85 -3.75 -2.12 8.13
C ALA A 85 -2.29 -1.75 8.32
N VAL A 86 -1.61 -1.28 7.26
CA VAL A 86 -0.23 -0.79 7.34
C VAL A 86 -0.11 0.38 8.32
N ASP A 87 -1.01 1.37 8.25
CA ASP A 87 -1.03 2.49 9.20
C ASP A 87 -1.14 2.01 10.65
N ARG A 88 -2.11 1.14 10.97
CA ARG A 88 -2.26 0.60 12.32
C ARG A 88 -1.01 -0.14 12.78
N SER A 89 -0.49 -1.04 11.95
CA SER A 89 0.71 -1.80 12.29
C SER A 89 1.92 -0.91 12.52
N LEU A 90 2.13 0.14 11.73
CA LEU A 90 3.24 1.06 11.95
C LEU A 90 3.09 1.87 13.24
N ARG A 91 1.87 2.30 13.61
CA ARG A 91 1.63 2.95 14.91
C ARG A 91 1.89 2.00 16.07
N ASP A 92 1.49 0.74 15.95
CA ASP A 92 1.72 -0.26 16.99
C ASP A 92 3.22 -0.57 17.18
N ILE A 93 3.99 -0.61 16.08
CA ILE A 93 5.43 -0.86 16.11
C ILE A 93 6.22 0.34 16.65
N THR A 94 5.91 1.56 16.18
CA THR A 94 6.67 2.75 16.60
C THR A 94 6.18 3.30 17.94
N GLY A 95 4.96 2.97 18.36
CA GLY A 95 4.32 3.53 19.54
C GLY A 95 3.89 5.00 19.38
N VAL A 96 3.88 5.52 18.15
CA VAL A 96 3.56 6.92 17.85
C VAL A 96 2.16 7.02 17.25
N ASP A 97 1.26 7.76 17.90
CA ASP A 97 -0.10 8.01 17.40
C ASP A 97 -0.15 9.16 16.38
N ARG A 98 0.56 8.97 15.26
CA ARG A 98 0.47 9.78 14.05
C ARG A 98 0.23 8.84 12.86
N PRO A 99 -0.32 9.32 11.73
CA PRO A 99 -0.40 8.51 10.53
C PRO A 99 0.92 7.79 10.24
N PHE A 100 0.83 6.48 9.99
CA PHE A 100 1.93 5.56 9.71
C PHE A 100 3.01 5.51 10.79
N GLY A 101 2.64 5.72 12.05
CA GLY A 101 3.59 5.69 13.16
C GLY A 101 4.63 6.83 13.10
N GLY A 102 4.33 7.91 12.37
CA GLY A 102 5.23 9.04 12.15
C GLY A 102 6.22 8.87 11.00
N ILE A 103 6.20 7.71 10.32
CA ILE A 103 7.04 7.47 9.14
C ILE A 103 6.47 8.23 7.94
N VAL A 104 7.34 8.86 7.14
CA VAL A 104 6.89 9.52 5.92
C VAL A 104 6.49 8.47 4.89
N MET A 105 5.28 8.58 4.34
CA MET A 105 4.81 7.73 3.25
C MET A 105 4.79 8.52 1.95
N LEU A 106 5.39 7.97 0.89
CA LEU A 106 5.19 8.39 -0.49
C LEU A 106 4.39 7.31 -1.21
N LEU A 107 3.13 7.62 -1.51
CA LEU A 107 2.24 6.74 -2.26
C LEU A 107 2.18 7.22 -3.71
N SER A 108 2.58 6.40 -4.67
CA SER A 108 2.38 6.65 -6.10
C SER A 108 1.33 5.70 -6.69
N GLY A 109 0.81 6.07 -7.85
CA GLY A 109 -0.15 5.26 -8.58
C GLY A 109 -1.04 6.13 -9.45
N ASP A 110 -1.67 5.50 -10.43
CA ASP A 110 -2.54 6.16 -11.40
C ASP A 110 -3.98 5.70 -11.25
N PHE A 111 -4.85 6.57 -10.74
CA PHE A 111 -6.29 6.27 -10.61
C PHE A 111 -7.04 6.25 -11.96
N GLY A 112 -6.40 6.70 -13.04
CA GLY A 112 -6.90 6.56 -14.41
C GLY A 112 -6.62 5.18 -15.02
N GLN A 113 -5.85 4.33 -14.32
CA GLN A 113 -5.62 2.94 -14.69
C GLN A 113 -6.61 2.02 -13.98
N ILE A 114 -6.14 0.87 -13.49
CA ILE A 114 -6.99 -0.19 -12.93
C ILE A 114 -7.26 0.11 -11.45
N LEU A 115 -8.53 0.19 -11.09
CA LEU A 115 -8.98 0.27 -9.69
C LEU A 115 -8.78 -1.07 -8.96
N PRO A 116 -8.82 -1.09 -7.61
CA PRO A 116 -8.73 -2.34 -6.87
C PRO A 116 -9.76 -3.37 -7.32
N VAL A 117 -9.32 -4.60 -7.57
CA VAL A 117 -10.19 -5.69 -8.00
C VAL A 117 -11.02 -6.18 -6.82
N VAL A 118 -12.34 -6.08 -6.92
CA VAL A 118 -13.30 -6.65 -5.95
C VAL A 118 -14.08 -7.77 -6.63
N PRO A 119 -13.72 -9.06 -6.43
CA PRO A 119 -14.37 -10.17 -7.12
C PRO A 119 -15.87 -10.22 -6.83
N ARG A 120 -16.69 -10.19 -7.88
CA ARG A 120 -18.17 -10.17 -7.79
C ARG A 120 -18.73 -8.94 -7.05
N GLY A 121 -17.92 -7.90 -6.86
CA GLY A 121 -18.36 -6.64 -6.27
C GLY A 121 -19.10 -5.77 -7.28
N SER A 122 -20.03 -4.95 -6.79
CA SER A 122 -20.63 -3.87 -7.58
C SER A 122 -19.66 -2.71 -7.75
N ASP A 123 -19.98 -1.77 -8.66
CA ASP A 123 -19.22 -0.52 -8.82
C ASP A 123 -19.08 0.24 -7.50
N GLY A 124 -20.13 0.24 -6.67
CA GLY A 124 -20.08 0.83 -5.34
C GLY A 124 -19.08 0.15 -4.41
N ASN A 125 -18.89 -1.18 -4.54
CA ASN A 125 -17.87 -1.90 -3.78
C ASN A 125 -16.46 -1.56 -4.28
N VAL A 126 -16.25 -1.46 -5.60
CA VAL A 126 -14.96 -1.04 -6.18
C VAL A 126 -14.61 0.38 -5.73
N ILE A 127 -15.56 1.32 -5.81
CA ILE A 127 -15.36 2.69 -5.32
C ILE A 127 -15.00 2.67 -3.84
N ASN A 128 -15.71 1.90 -3.01
CA ASN A 128 -15.43 1.78 -1.58
C ASN A 128 -14.08 1.13 -1.27
N ALA A 129 -13.56 0.30 -2.18
CA ALA A 129 -12.23 -0.28 -2.06
C ALA A 129 -11.09 0.71 -2.36
N CYS A 130 -11.34 1.76 -3.15
CA CYS A 130 -10.33 2.74 -3.53
C CYS A 130 -9.71 3.47 -2.33
N LEU A 131 -8.42 3.80 -2.42
CA LEU A 131 -7.70 4.59 -1.41
C LEU A 131 -8.40 5.92 -1.05
N LYS A 132 -9.04 6.57 -2.03
CA LYS A 132 -9.81 7.81 -1.83
C LYS A 132 -10.95 7.67 -0.82
N ARG A 133 -11.36 6.45 -0.48
CA ARG A 133 -12.39 6.14 0.51
C ARG A 133 -11.82 5.75 1.88
N SER A 134 -10.49 5.72 2.04
CA SER A 134 -9.87 5.59 3.35
C SER A 134 -10.01 6.89 4.14
N SER A 135 -10.10 6.79 5.47
CA SER A 135 -9.99 7.96 6.35
C SER A 135 -8.63 8.65 6.21
N LEU A 136 -7.56 7.88 5.95
CA LEU A 136 -6.20 8.36 5.78
C LEU A 136 -6.03 9.27 4.56
N TRP A 137 -6.92 9.19 3.57
CA TRP A 137 -6.82 10.02 2.37
C TRP A 137 -6.82 11.52 2.69
N ARG A 138 -7.50 11.93 3.76
CA ARG A 138 -7.56 13.33 4.21
C ARG A 138 -6.23 13.84 4.77
N GLU A 139 -5.40 12.94 5.27
CA GLU A 139 -4.06 13.25 5.80
C GLU A 139 -3.01 13.36 4.69
N LEU A 140 -3.33 12.88 3.47
CA LEU A 140 -2.40 12.87 2.35
C LEU A 140 -2.37 14.22 1.63
N LYS A 141 -1.15 14.74 1.43
CA LYS A 141 -0.93 15.86 0.51
C LYS A 141 -0.79 15.32 -0.91
N THR A 142 -1.70 15.73 -1.80
CA THR A 142 -1.64 15.33 -3.22
C THR A 142 -0.59 16.14 -3.96
N LEU A 143 0.38 15.46 -4.59
CA LEU A 143 1.31 16.03 -5.55
C LEU A 143 0.91 15.52 -6.94
N ARG A 144 0.80 16.42 -7.93
CA ARG A 144 0.40 16.05 -9.30
C ARG A 144 1.58 16.23 -10.25
N LEU A 145 1.89 15.19 -11.00
CA LEU A 145 2.80 15.25 -12.14
C LEU A 145 1.97 15.53 -13.39
N THR A 146 2.29 16.60 -14.12
CA THR A 146 1.51 17.06 -15.28
C THR A 146 2.28 16.98 -16.60
N ILE A 147 3.53 16.51 -16.57
CA ILE A 147 4.42 16.47 -17.73
C ILE A 147 4.65 15.02 -18.15
N HIS A 148 4.23 14.64 -19.36
CA HIS A 148 4.49 13.31 -19.92
C HIS A 148 5.95 13.18 -20.38
N MET A 149 6.82 12.76 -19.47
CA MET A 149 8.24 12.58 -19.77
C MET A 149 8.51 11.62 -20.92
N ARG A 150 7.70 10.56 -21.10
CA ARG A 150 7.84 9.60 -22.21
C ARG A 150 7.61 10.25 -23.59
N VAL A 151 6.60 11.12 -23.70
CA VAL A 151 6.32 11.86 -24.95
C VAL A 151 7.44 12.85 -25.24
N ARG A 152 7.98 13.49 -24.19
CA ARG A 152 9.11 14.43 -24.32
C ARG A 152 10.43 13.77 -24.74
N THR A 153 10.67 12.50 -24.39
CA THR A 153 11.93 11.80 -24.72
C THR A 153 11.86 11.04 -26.05
N CYS A 154 10.66 10.70 -26.54
CA CYS A 154 10.46 10.01 -27.82
C CYS A 154 10.67 10.90 -29.06
N SER A 155 10.90 12.21 -28.89
CA SER A 155 11.02 13.15 -30.01
C SER A 155 12.37 13.03 -30.74
N ARG A 156 12.50 12.00 -31.57
CA ARG A 156 13.41 12.03 -32.72
C ARG A 156 12.58 12.55 -33.91
N ALA A 157 12.67 13.85 -34.20
CA ALA A 157 12.17 14.52 -35.41
C ALA A 157 10.64 14.76 -35.57
N SER A 158 9.94 15.26 -34.55
CA SER A 158 8.56 15.81 -34.70
C SER A 158 8.50 17.26 -34.21
N ASP A 159 7.62 18.07 -34.80
CA ASP A 159 7.42 19.46 -34.39
C ASP A 159 7.02 19.53 -32.91
N ALA A 160 7.62 20.47 -32.16
CA ALA A 160 7.34 20.64 -30.73
C ALA A 160 5.84 20.84 -30.44
N ALA A 161 5.12 21.45 -31.39
CA ALA A 161 3.67 21.63 -31.34
C ALA A 161 2.90 20.31 -31.36
N ASP A 162 3.32 19.32 -32.17
CA ASP A 162 2.66 18.01 -32.24
C ASP A 162 2.88 17.20 -30.97
N ILE A 163 4.08 17.30 -30.39
CA ILE A 163 4.44 16.64 -29.11
C ILE A 163 3.62 17.22 -27.97
N GLU A 164 3.44 18.53 -27.93
CA GLU A 164 2.62 19.22 -26.93
C GLU A 164 1.13 18.88 -27.10
N ALA A 165 0.63 18.87 -28.33
CA ALA A 165 -0.74 18.50 -28.65
C ALA A 165 -1.03 17.04 -28.23
N PHE A 166 -0.12 16.12 -28.54
CA PHE A 166 -0.25 14.71 -28.17
C PHE A 166 -0.15 14.48 -26.65
N SER A 167 0.79 15.15 -25.98
CA SER A 167 0.88 15.12 -24.51
C SER A 167 -0.41 15.62 -23.86
N THR A 168 -0.95 16.74 -24.35
CA THR A 168 -2.22 17.30 -23.86
C THR A 168 -3.39 16.36 -24.11
N PHE A 169 -3.42 15.71 -25.27
CA PHE A 169 -4.42 14.70 -25.61
C PHE A 169 -4.40 13.51 -24.63
N LEU A 170 -3.22 12.95 -24.33
CA LEU A 170 -3.10 11.84 -23.38
C LEU A 170 -3.57 12.22 -21.97
N LEU A 171 -3.25 13.43 -21.48
CA LEU A 171 -3.76 13.93 -20.20
C LEU A 171 -5.29 14.02 -20.21
N LYS A 172 -5.88 14.56 -21.29
CA LYS A 172 -7.34 14.68 -21.41
C LYS A 172 -8.03 13.32 -21.42
N ILE A 173 -7.44 12.31 -22.07
CA ILE A 173 -7.95 10.93 -22.03
C ILE A 173 -7.89 10.37 -20.60
N GLY A 174 -6.73 10.46 -19.94
CA GLY A 174 -6.56 9.93 -18.58
C GLY A 174 -7.47 10.61 -17.55
N GLU A 175 -7.83 11.87 -17.74
CA GLU A 175 -8.76 12.61 -16.88
C GLU A 175 -10.24 12.42 -17.25
N GLY A 176 -10.55 11.70 -18.34
CA GLY A 176 -11.92 11.55 -18.84
C GLY A 176 -12.54 12.85 -19.36
N LYS A 177 -11.72 13.81 -19.80
CA LYS A 177 -12.12 15.13 -20.32
C LYS A 177 -12.03 15.26 -21.84
N HIS A 178 -11.64 14.19 -22.52
CA HIS A 178 -11.66 14.13 -23.97
C HIS A 178 -13.05 13.62 -24.40
N ASP A 179 -13.69 14.32 -25.33
CA ASP A 179 -14.97 13.87 -25.86
C ASP A 179 -14.81 12.46 -26.47
N PRO A 180 -15.71 11.51 -26.16
CA PRO A 180 -15.70 10.24 -26.85
C PRO A 180 -15.88 10.51 -28.34
N VAL A 181 -15.07 9.85 -29.18
CA VAL A 181 -15.21 9.96 -30.62
C VAL A 181 -16.65 9.56 -30.98
N SER A 182 -17.44 10.50 -31.48
CA SER A 182 -18.86 10.34 -31.84
C SER A 182 -19.12 9.33 -32.99
N ARG A 183 -18.08 8.61 -33.43
CA ARG A 183 -18.08 7.60 -34.50
C ARG A 183 -17.74 6.18 -34.04
N LEU A 184 -17.62 5.89 -32.74
CA LEU A 184 -17.67 4.50 -32.30
C LEU A 184 -19.13 4.07 -32.39
N GLY A 185 -19.42 3.27 -33.42
CA GLY A 185 -20.75 2.91 -33.87
C GLY A 185 -21.69 2.45 -32.75
N SER A 186 -22.98 2.69 -32.99
CA SER A 186 -24.14 2.30 -32.20
C SER A 186 -24.32 0.78 -31.99
N SER A 187 -23.26 -0.02 -32.05
CA SER A 187 -23.28 -1.48 -31.93
C SER A 187 -22.70 -2.02 -30.62
N TYR A 188 -22.46 -1.17 -29.62
CA TYR A 188 -21.87 -1.58 -28.34
C TYR A 188 -22.73 -1.25 -27.10
N PHE A 189 -24.02 -0.97 -27.29
CA PHE A 189 -25.02 -0.97 -26.22
C PHE A 189 -26.26 -1.76 -26.67
#